data_AF-A0A9D8P2F1-F1
#
_entry.id   AF-A0A9D8P2F1-F1
#
_cell.length_a   1.000
_cell.length_b   1.000
_cell.length_c   1.000
_cell.angle_alpha   90.00
_cell.angle_beta   90.00
_cell.angle_gamma   90.00
#
_symmetry.space_group_name_H-M   'P 1'
#
loop_
_entity.id
_entity.type
_entity.pdbx_description
1 polymer ?
#
loop_
_entity_poly.entity_id
_entity_poly.type
_entity_poly.pdbx_seq_one_letter_code
_entity_poly.pdbx_strand_id
1 'polypeptide(L)'
;TLHQYDRMRSVSPERASGRGRRYSLQNIAYLRTVRALIGEGINHAGIKRIIELESAMANMAIKVAQLRIEVDALLFQNPSNGVAVRKKNPVIVYKDAPN
;
A
#
# COMPACT_ATOMS: atom_id res chain seq x y z
N THR A 1 -2.82 -14.92 22.27
CA THR A 1 -1.80 -14.22 23.10
C THR A 1 -0.69 -13.71 22.18
N LEU A 2 -0.12 -12.51 22.39
CA LEU A 2 0.92 -11.92 21.49
C LEU A 2 2.07 -12.90 21.16
N HIS A 3 2.37 -13.81 22.08
CA HIS A 3 3.33 -14.93 21.92
C HIS A 3 3.10 -15.86 20.72
N GLN A 4 1.87 -15.98 20.21
CA GLN A 4 1.55 -16.85 19.07
C GLN A 4 2.02 -16.22 17.75
N TYR A 5 2.01 -14.88 17.65
CA TYR A 5 2.43 -14.15 16.45
C TYR A 5 3.95 -14.10 16.30
N ASP A 6 4.70 -14.13 17.41
CA ASP A 6 6.16 -14.23 17.40
C ASP A 6 6.66 -15.51 16.72
N ARG A 7 5.91 -16.61 16.81
CA ARG A 7 6.23 -17.87 16.14
C ARG A 7 5.95 -17.83 14.63
N MET A 8 5.08 -16.92 14.20
CA MET A 8 4.68 -16.77 12.79
C MET A 8 5.49 -15.70 12.04
N ARG A 9 6.45 -15.05 12.73
CA ARG A 9 7.59 -14.30 12.19
C ARG A 9 7.25 -13.26 11.11
N SER A 10 6.77 -12.11 11.56
CA SER A 10 6.99 -10.82 10.87
C SER A 10 7.38 -9.69 11.83
N VAL A 11 7.45 -9.97 13.13
CA VAL A 11 7.77 -9.00 14.18
C VAL A 11 8.78 -9.64 15.12
N SER A 12 10.01 -9.14 15.13
CA SER A 12 11.03 -9.53 16.12
C SER A 12 10.95 -8.54 17.28
N PRO A 13 10.53 -8.96 18.49
CA PRO A 13 10.58 -8.07 19.65
C PRO A 13 12.04 -7.79 20.01
N GLU A 14 12.34 -6.54 20.36
CA GLU A 14 13.59 -6.24 21.04
C GLU A 14 13.53 -6.85 22.45
N ARG A 15 14.48 -7.71 22.79
CA ARG A 15 14.53 -8.35 24.10
C ARG A 15 15.09 -7.34 25.09
N ALA A 16 14.24 -6.81 25.97
CA ALA A 16 14.74 -6.02 27.10
C ALA A 16 15.48 -6.94 28.08
N SER A 17 16.50 -6.42 28.78
CA SER A 17 17.41 -7.14 29.70
C SER A 17 16.72 -7.83 30.90
N GLY A 18 15.39 -7.80 30.98
CA GLY A 18 14.59 -8.49 31.99
C GLY A 18 13.35 -9.13 31.37
N ARG A 19 13.51 -10.21 30.60
CA ARG A 19 12.46 -11.18 30.18
C ARG A 19 11.19 -10.66 29.48
N GLY A 20 11.01 -9.34 29.31
CA GLY A 20 9.85 -8.72 28.66
C GLY A 20 10.05 -8.48 27.17
N ARG A 21 9.04 -8.79 26.37
CA ARG A 21 9.00 -8.47 24.94
C ARG A 21 8.53 -7.02 24.78
N ARG A 22 9.37 -6.14 24.23
CA ARG A 22 8.96 -4.78 23.86
C ARG A 22 8.60 -4.74 22.39
N TYR A 23 7.39 -4.28 22.12
CA TYR A 23 6.91 -4.00 20.77
C TYR A 23 6.89 -2.49 20.57
N SER A 24 7.38 -2.02 19.43
CA SER A 24 7.16 -0.62 19.03
C SER A 24 5.66 -0.35 18.87
N LEU A 25 5.26 0.92 18.96
CA LEU A 25 3.85 1.30 18.71
C LEU A 25 3.36 0.85 17.34
N GLN A 26 4.24 0.91 16.33
CA GLN A 26 3.96 0.39 14.98
C GLN A 26 3.68 -1.11 14.99
N ASN A 27 4.49 -1.90 15.71
CA ASN A 27 4.27 -3.34 15.84
C ASN A 27 2.96 -3.66 16.57
N ILE A 28 2.59 -2.87 17.59
CA ILE A 28 1.31 -3.02 18.29
C ILE A 28 0.14 -2.73 17.34
N ALA A 29 0.21 -1.64 16.57
CA ALA A 29 -0.81 -1.31 15.57
C ALA A 29 -0.95 -2.43 14.53
N TYR A 30 0.16 -2.92 14.00
CA TYR A 30 0.20 -4.05 13.08
C TYR A 30 -0.50 -5.30 13.65
N LEU A 31 -0.19 -5.68 14.89
CA LEU A 31 -0.80 -6.84 15.54
C LEU A 31 -2.32 -6.66 15.77
N ARG A 32 -2.77 -5.42 16.02
CA ARG A 32 -4.21 -5.12 16.11
C ARG A 32 -4.91 -5.30 14.76
N THR A 33 -4.30 -4.83 13.68
CA THR A 33 -4.81 -5.01 12.31
C THR A 33 -4.91 -6.49 11.94
N VAL A 34 -3.82 -7.25 12.16
CA VAL A 34 -3.82 -8.70 11.90
C VAL A 34 -4.92 -9.41 12.68
N ARG A 35 -5.13 -9.05 13.96
CA ARG A 35 -6.20 -9.63 14.78
C ARG A 35 -7.59 -9.31 14.25
N ALA A 36 -7.82 -8.10 13.75
CA ALA A 36 -9.10 -7.70 13.15
C ALA A 36 -9.40 -8.53 11.89
N LEU A 37 -8.43 -8.63 10.97
CA LEU A 37 -8.57 -9.40 9.73
C LEU A 37 -8.80 -10.90 9.97
N ILE A 38 -8.17 -11.47 11.00
CA ILE A 38 -8.46 -12.85 11.42
C ILE A 38 -9.91 -12.97 11.92
N GLY A 39 -10.41 -11.98 12.67
CA GLY A 39 -11.79 -11.91 13.12
C GLY A 39 -12.81 -11.81 11.97
N GLU A 40 -12.39 -11.26 10.83
CA GLU A 40 -13.16 -11.22 9.59
C GLU A 40 -13.07 -12.52 8.77
N GLY A 41 -12.35 -13.53 9.27
CA GLY A 41 -12.21 -14.84 8.60
C GLY A 41 -11.07 -14.93 7.59
N ILE A 42 -10.19 -13.92 7.53
CA ILE A 42 -9.05 -13.92 6.61
C ILE A 42 -7.91 -14.77 7.21
N ASN A 43 -7.40 -15.72 6.43
CA ASN A 43 -6.29 -16.55 6.86
C ASN A 43 -4.94 -15.80 6.78
N HIS A 44 -3.91 -16.35 7.44
CA HIS A 44 -2.58 -15.74 7.52
C HIS A 44 -1.91 -15.50 6.15
N ALA A 45 -2.14 -16.39 5.17
CA ALA A 45 -1.59 -16.21 3.83
C ALA A 45 -2.24 -15.02 3.12
N GLY A 46 -3.57 -14.86 3.27
CA GLY A 46 -4.31 -13.71 2.78
C GLY A 46 -3.85 -12.41 3.42
N ILE A 47 -3.72 -12.39 4.75
CA ILE A 47 -3.23 -11.21 5.50
C ILE A 47 -1.83 -10.80 5.03
N LYS A 48 -0.91 -11.76 4.88
CA LYS A 48 0.43 -11.50 4.34
C LYS A 48 0.36 -10.87 2.95
N ARG A 49 -0.49 -11.40 2.07
CA ARG A 49 -0.65 -10.88 0.71
C ARG A 49 -1.23 -9.46 0.69
N ILE A 50 -2.19 -9.16 1.54
CA ILE A 50 -2.77 -7.82 1.68
C ILE A 50 -1.68 -6.82 2.08
N ILE A 51 -0.91 -7.12 3.12
CA ILE A 51 0.16 -6.22 3.60
C ILE A 51 1.24 -5.99 2.53
N GLU A 52 1.63 -7.04 1.81
CA GLU A 52 2.57 -6.92 0.69
C GLU A 52 2.03 -6.01 -0.42
N LEU A 53 0.74 -6.14 -0.76
CA LEU A 53 0.07 -5.31 -1.76
C LEU A 53 -0.05 -3.85 -1.30
N GLU A 54 -0.45 -3.61 -0.05
CA GLU A 54 -0.51 -2.26 0.52
C GLU A 54 0.87 -1.58 0.49
N SER A 55 1.92 -2.32 0.83
CA SER A 55 3.30 -1.83 0.78
C SER A 55 3.73 -1.50 -0.66
N ALA A 56 3.39 -2.37 -1.62
CA ALA A 56 3.67 -2.13 -3.03
C ALA A 56 2.90 -0.92 -3.57
N MET A 57 1.63 -0.75 -3.19
CA MET A 57 0.81 0.40 -3.54
C MET A 57 1.38 1.70 -2.97
N ALA A 58 1.79 1.71 -1.69
CA ALA A 58 2.41 2.87 -1.07
C ALA A 58 3.69 3.28 -1.82
N ASN A 59 4.55 2.31 -2.13
CA ASN A 59 5.77 2.55 -2.91
C ASN A 59 5.47 3.08 -4.31
N MET A 60 4.44 2.55 -4.97
CA MET A 60 4.02 3.01 -6.29
C MET A 60 3.48 4.44 -6.24
N ALA A 61 2.68 4.77 -5.22
CA ALA A 61 2.16 6.13 -5.02
C ALA A 61 3.29 7.15 -4.84
N ILE A 62 4.34 6.80 -4.07
CA ILE A 62 5.54 7.64 -3.91
C ILE A 62 6.23 7.87 -5.26
N LYS A 63 6.45 6.81 -6.05
CA LYS A 63 7.07 6.93 -7.38
C LYS A 63 6.25 7.80 -8.32
N VAL A 64 4.93 7.63 -8.32
CA VAL A 64 4.03 8.46 -9.14
C VAL A 64 4.11 9.93 -8.73
N ALA A 65 4.15 10.23 -7.43
CA ALA A 65 4.32 11.59 -6.94
C ALA A 65 5.67 12.20 -7.38
N GLN A 66 6.76 11.44 -7.27
CA GLN A 66 8.10 11.86 -7.72
C GLN A 66 8.13 12.16 -9.23
N LEU A 67 7.61 11.25 -10.05
CA LEU A 67 7.56 11.43 -11.51
C LEU A 67 6.69 12.62 -11.91
N ARG A 68 5.60 12.90 -11.20
CA ARG A 68 4.78 14.09 -11.45
C ARG A 68 5.56 15.37 -11.21
N ILE A 69 6.28 15.45 -10.09
CA ILE A 69 7.15 16.60 -9.77
C ILE A 69 8.21 16.79 -10.87
N GLU A 70 8.83 15.70 -11.33
CA GLU A 70 9.83 15.74 -12.39
C GLU A 70 9.23 16.22 -13.73
N VAL A 71 8.07 15.70 -14.12
CA VAL A 71 7.35 16.15 -15.32
C VAL A 71 7.00 17.63 -15.24
N ASP A 72 6.48 18.09 -14.11
CA ASP A 72 6.12 19.50 -13.90
C ASP A 72 7.36 20.40 -14.00
N ALA A 73 8.49 19.98 -13.44
CA ALA A 73 9.76 20.69 -13.55
C ALA A 73 10.28 20.75 -15.00
N LEU A 74 10.17 19.66 -15.76
CA LEU A 74 10.57 19.60 -17.16
C LEU A 74 9.69 20.48 -18.05
N LEU A 75 8.38 20.49 -17.80
CA LEU A 75 7.42 21.36 -18.50
C LEU A 75 7.71 22.84 -18.22
N PHE A 76 8.03 23.18 -16.97
CA PHE A 76 8.45 24.54 -16.60
C PHE A 76 9.74 24.96 -17.33
N GLN A 77 10.71 24.04 -17.46
CA GLN A 77 11.98 24.30 -18.15
C GLN A 77 11.83 24.37 -19.69
N ASN A 78 10.86 23.67 -20.28
CA ASN A 78 10.69 23.56 -21.73
C ASN A 78 9.23 23.81 -22.19
N PRO A 79 8.74 25.05 -22.12
CA PRO A 79 7.34 25.37 -22.38
C PRO A 79 6.88 25.14 -23.84
N SER A 80 7.81 25.12 -24.80
CA SER A 80 7.52 24.98 -26.25
C SER A 80 7.60 23.54 -26.78
N ASN A 81 8.13 22.59 -26.03
CA ASN A 81 8.17 21.16 -26.38
C ASN A 81 7.01 20.39 -25.74
N GLY A 82 5.83 21.02 -25.68
CA GLY A 82 4.63 20.42 -25.10
C GLY A 82 4.28 19.14 -25.86
N VAL A 83 4.54 17.98 -25.22
CA VAL A 83 4.02 16.69 -25.65
C VAL A 83 2.53 16.89 -25.92
N ALA A 84 2.12 16.76 -27.19
CA ALA A 84 0.75 17.01 -27.62
C ALA A 84 -0.20 16.33 -26.62
N VAL A 85 -0.93 17.15 -25.84
CA VAL A 85 -1.86 16.66 -24.83
C VAL A 85 -2.77 15.68 -25.53
N ARG A 86 -2.59 14.38 -25.25
CA ARG A 86 -3.36 13.32 -25.89
C ARG A 86 -4.81 13.56 -25.50
N LYS A 87 -5.59 14.20 -26.38
CA LYS A 87 -7.03 14.40 -26.18
C LYS A 87 -7.60 13.01 -25.88
N LYS A 88 -8.19 12.85 -24.69
CA LYS A 88 -8.86 11.59 -24.32
C LYS A 88 -9.90 11.30 -25.39
N ASN A 89 -9.79 10.16 -26.06
CA ASN A 89 -10.84 9.71 -26.98
C ASN A 89 -12.15 9.60 -26.18
N PRO A 90 -13.26 10.18 -26.68
CA PRO A 90 -14.54 10.04 -26.00
C PRO A 90 -14.92 8.56 -25.95
N VAL A 91 -15.24 8.08 -24.76
CA VAL A 91 -15.77 6.74 -24.54
C VAL A 91 -17.15 6.68 -25.21
N ILE A 92 -17.26 5.92 -26.30
CA ILE A 92 -18.54 5.67 -26.97
C ILE A 92 -19.31 4.68 -26.09
N VAL A 93 -20.31 5.18 -25.37
CA VAL A 93 -21.25 4.36 -24.62
C VAL A 93 -22.31 3.86 -25.61
N TYR A 94 -22.29 2.58 -25.95
CA TYR A 94 -23.40 1.95 -26.64
C TYR A 94 -24.59 1.90 -25.69
N LYS A 95 -25.69 2.53 -26.09
CA LYS A 95 -26.96 2.41 -25.41
C LYS A 95 -27.64 1.17 -25.97
N ASP A 96 -27.79 0.13 -25.14
CA ASP A 96 -28.56 -1.06 -25.51
C ASP A 96 -29.97 -0.62 -25.91
N ALA A 97 -30.37 -1.00 -27.12
CA ALA A 97 -31.72 -0.78 -27.61
C ALA A 97 -32.68 -1.74 -26.88
N PRO A 98 -33.86 -1.27 -26.43
CA PRO A 98 -34.85 -2.17 -25.85
C PRO A 98 -35.43 -3.06 -26.94
N ASN A 99 -35.49 -4.37 -26.67
CA ASN A 99 -36.29 -5.34 -27.42
C ASN A 99 -37.79 -5.06 -27.26
#